data_AF-A0A9E2CRY9-F1
#
_entry.id   AF-A0A9E2CRY9-F1
#
_cell.length_a   1.000
_cell.length_b   1.000
_cell.length_c   1.000
_cell.angle_alpha   90.00
_cell.angle_beta   90.00
_cell.angle_gamma   90.00
#
_symmetry.space_group_name_H-M   'P 1'
#
loop_
_entity.id
_entity.type
_entity.pdbx_description
1 polymer ?
#
loop_
_entity_poly.entity_id
_entity_poly.type
_entity_poly.pdbx_seq_one_letter_code
_entity_poly.pdbx_strand_id
1 'polypeptide(L)'
;MDIHEEWRVIADATNYAISNLGRVKRIKADWQGKYLGKVLAGSRHRGGYIAYVLCTPKGKLTKKAHRLVCEAFNGPPPADKPCCAHRDGNPANNTPDNVYWATYTENASDRERHGRTARGENSGARLHPEKWVKGDDHWTRRNPERVSRGENHYAKLSPERVPRGQLRPQSKLKEDQVLEIINAPRVHGSGRVLAEKFGVSMGLISAIRSGRAWNHISADS
;
A
#
# COMPACT_ATOMS: atom_id res chain seq x y z
N MET A 1 30.47 -29.25 14.44
CA MET A 1 30.40 -28.33 15.58
C MET A 1 29.06 -28.54 16.25
N ASP A 2 29.04 -28.89 17.53
CA ASP A 2 27.78 -28.96 18.29
C ASP A 2 27.16 -27.57 18.35
N ILE A 3 25.99 -27.43 17.73
CA ILE A 3 25.17 -26.22 17.83
C ILE A 3 24.57 -26.20 19.25
N HIS A 4 25.25 -25.49 20.15
CA HIS A 4 24.74 -25.25 21.50
C HIS A 4 23.46 -24.41 21.42
N GLU A 5 22.38 -24.89 22.03
CA GLU A 5 21.14 -24.14 22.08
C GLU A 5 21.17 -23.12 23.22
N GLU A 6 21.36 -21.86 22.85
CA GLU A 6 21.31 -20.73 23.78
C GLU A 6 19.86 -20.27 24.00
N TRP A 7 19.52 -19.91 25.24
CA TRP A 7 18.19 -19.43 25.62
C TRP A 7 18.26 -18.02 26.22
N ARG A 8 17.40 -17.10 25.75
CA ARG A 8 17.32 -15.72 26.25
C ARG A 8 15.92 -15.36 26.69
N VAL A 9 15.80 -14.56 27.76
CA VAL A 9 14.50 -14.13 28.31
C VAL A 9 13.79 -13.22 27.31
N ILE A 10 12.47 -13.44 27.14
CA ILE A 10 11.64 -12.56 26.31
C ILE A 10 11.26 -11.33 27.15
N ALA A 11 11.72 -10.14 26.75
CA ALA A 11 11.54 -8.90 27.52
C ALA A 11 10.07 -8.60 27.85
N ASP A 12 9.18 -8.69 26.86
CA ASP A 12 7.74 -8.44 27.03
C ASP A 12 7.01 -9.57 27.78
N ALA A 13 7.67 -10.70 28.02
CA ALA A 13 7.07 -11.90 28.59
C ALA A 13 8.10 -12.68 29.44
N THR A 14 8.56 -12.06 30.53
CA THR A 14 9.68 -12.57 31.37
C THR A 14 9.46 -13.93 32.04
N ASN A 15 8.27 -14.51 31.91
CA ASN A 15 7.98 -15.89 32.28
C ASN A 15 8.50 -16.92 31.26
N TYR A 16 9.00 -16.45 30.11
CA TYR A 16 9.39 -17.26 28.96
C TYR A 16 10.79 -16.88 28.45
N ALA A 17 11.44 -17.86 27.81
CA ALA A 17 12.68 -17.68 27.07
C ALA A 17 12.53 -18.22 25.65
N ILE A 18 13.24 -17.60 24.70
CA ILE A 18 13.35 -18.00 23.30
C ILE A 18 14.76 -18.57 23.05
N SER A 19 14.87 -19.65 22.29
CA SER A 19 16.16 -20.21 21.89
C SER A 19 16.66 -19.66 20.55
N ASN A 20 17.95 -19.80 20.28
CA ASN A 20 18.55 -19.54 18.97
C ASN A 20 18.01 -20.46 17.84
N LEU A 21 17.21 -21.48 18.17
CA LEU A 21 16.49 -22.30 17.19
C LEU A 21 15.03 -21.86 17.00
N GLY A 22 14.61 -20.79 17.68
CA GLY A 22 13.25 -20.26 17.61
C GLY A 22 12.23 -21.01 18.47
N ARG A 23 12.68 -21.81 19.46
CA ARG A 23 11.79 -22.51 20.39
C ARG A 23 11.51 -21.64 21.61
N VAL A 24 10.26 -21.64 22.10
CA VAL A 24 9.90 -20.93 23.35
C VAL A 24 9.74 -21.92 24.48
N LYS A 25 10.34 -21.64 25.65
CA LYS A 25 10.10 -22.39 26.89
C LYS A 25 9.65 -21.48 28.01
N ARG A 26 8.89 -22.02 28.94
CA ARG A 26 8.54 -21.33 30.18
C ARG A 26 9.70 -21.47 31.19
N ILE A 27 10.09 -20.36 31.81
CA ILE A 27 11.21 -20.28 32.77
C ILE A 27 10.79 -19.83 34.17
N LYS A 28 9.51 -19.47 34.36
CA LYS A 28 8.93 -19.25 35.68
C LYS A 28 7.73 -20.16 35.87
N ALA A 29 7.63 -20.76 37.05
CA ALA A 29 6.46 -21.53 37.45
C ALA A 29 5.18 -20.69 37.26
N ASP A 30 4.08 -21.35 36.94
CA ASP A 30 2.77 -20.73 37.09
C ASP A 30 2.36 -20.73 38.57
N TRP A 31 1.17 -20.19 38.84
CA TRP A 31 0.60 -20.13 40.20
C TRP A 31 0.42 -21.51 40.86
N GLN A 32 0.48 -22.61 40.09
CA GLN A 32 0.42 -24.00 40.59
C GLN A 32 1.79 -24.72 40.58
N GLY A 33 2.89 -24.08 40.15
CA GLY A 33 4.20 -24.73 40.08
C GLY A 33 4.45 -25.67 38.89
N LYS A 34 3.48 -25.84 37.97
CA LYS A 34 3.36 -27.04 37.11
C LYS A 34 4.14 -27.00 35.78
N TYR A 35 4.49 -25.81 35.27
CA TYR A 35 4.98 -25.67 33.88
C TYR A 35 6.41 -25.14 33.73
N LEU A 36 7.18 -25.06 34.81
CA LEU A 36 8.58 -24.64 34.73
C LEU A 36 9.37 -25.56 33.77
N GLY A 37 10.12 -24.98 32.83
CA GLY A 37 10.93 -25.71 31.84
C GLY A 37 10.17 -26.20 30.60
N LYS A 38 8.82 -26.14 30.60
CA LYS A 38 8.02 -26.65 29.47
C LYS A 38 8.29 -25.86 28.19
N VAL A 39 8.71 -26.56 27.13
CA VAL A 39 8.77 -26.01 25.76
C VAL A 39 7.36 -25.95 25.19
N LEU A 40 7.00 -24.78 24.64
CA LEU A 40 5.68 -24.53 24.06
C LEU A 40 5.61 -25.09 22.64
N ALA A 41 4.43 -25.58 22.26
CA ALA A 41 4.09 -25.85 20.87
C ALA A 41 3.68 -24.53 20.19
N GLY A 42 4.42 -24.13 19.16
CA GLY A 42 4.06 -22.98 18.33
C GLY A 42 2.98 -23.35 17.30
N SER A 43 2.21 -22.37 16.84
CA SER A 43 1.26 -22.54 15.74
C SER A 43 1.82 -21.99 14.42
N ARG A 44 1.50 -22.64 13.31
CA ARG A 44 1.92 -22.19 11.97
C ARG A 44 0.89 -21.20 11.43
N HIS A 45 1.32 -19.97 11.21
CA HIS A 45 0.53 -18.91 10.57
C HIS A 45 0.37 -19.19 9.07
N ARG A 46 -0.67 -18.63 8.42
CA ARG A 46 -0.95 -18.78 6.97
C ARG A 46 0.26 -18.47 6.08
N GLY A 47 1.09 -17.52 6.49
CA GLY A 47 2.33 -17.14 5.80
C GLY A 47 3.55 -18.02 6.08
N GLY A 48 3.38 -19.18 6.75
CA GLY A 48 4.46 -20.12 7.08
C GLY A 48 5.23 -19.83 8.37
N TYR A 49 5.04 -18.66 8.98
CA TYR A 49 5.71 -18.29 10.24
C TYR A 49 5.21 -19.09 11.44
N ILE A 50 6.11 -19.46 12.34
CA ILE A 50 5.75 -19.99 13.66
C ILE A 50 5.41 -18.85 14.61
N ALA A 51 4.30 -18.97 15.35
CA ALA A 51 3.84 -18.03 16.34
C ALA A 51 3.57 -18.71 17.68
N TYR A 52 3.74 -17.95 18.76
CA TYR A 52 3.52 -18.38 20.13
C TYR A 52 2.52 -17.45 20.81
N VAL A 53 1.64 -18.03 21.60
CA VAL A 53 0.77 -17.30 22.53
C VAL A 53 1.41 -17.35 23.91
N LEU A 54 1.83 -16.20 24.42
CA LEU A 54 2.51 -16.03 25.70
C LEU A 54 1.53 -15.43 26.72
N CYS A 55 1.33 -16.10 27.84
CA CYS A 55 0.45 -15.63 28.91
C CYS A 55 1.26 -14.79 29.90
N THR A 56 1.01 -13.49 29.92
CA THR A 56 1.64 -12.52 30.83
C THR A 56 0.62 -12.03 31.86
N PRO A 57 1.06 -11.39 32.97
CA PRO A 57 0.13 -10.74 33.91
C PRO A 57 -0.76 -9.68 33.25
N LYS A 58 -0.31 -9.06 32.15
CA LYS A 58 -1.06 -8.05 31.39
C LYS A 58 -2.02 -8.66 30.35
N GLY A 59 -2.09 -9.99 30.24
CA GLY A 59 -2.89 -10.71 29.26
C GLY A 59 -2.07 -11.57 28.30
N LYS A 60 -2.71 -12.04 27.22
CA LYS A 60 -2.11 -12.90 26.20
C LYS A 60 -1.40 -12.06 25.13
N LEU A 61 -0.16 -12.39 24.81
CA LEU A 61 0.61 -11.80 23.73
C LEU A 61 0.89 -12.84 22.64
N THR A 62 0.52 -12.53 21.40
CA THR A 62 0.88 -13.37 20.25
C THR A 62 2.14 -12.80 19.59
N LYS A 63 3.24 -13.56 19.61
CA LYS A 63 4.53 -13.15 19.05
C LYS A 63 5.04 -14.21 18.07
N LYS A 64 5.67 -13.78 16.97
CA LYS A 64 6.25 -14.69 15.96
C LYS A 64 7.68 -15.08 16.36
N ALA A 65 8.07 -16.33 16.08
CA ALA A 65 9.36 -16.90 16.48
C ALA A 65 10.55 -16.09 15.95
N HIS A 66 10.63 -15.83 14.63
CA HIS A 66 11.71 -15.02 14.04
C HIS A 66 11.88 -13.65 14.71
N ARG A 67 10.78 -12.97 15.05
CA ARG A 67 10.85 -11.66 15.69
C ARG A 67 11.38 -11.77 17.13
N LEU A 68 10.93 -12.77 17.88
CA LEU A 68 11.46 -13.05 19.22
C LEU A 68 12.96 -13.37 19.18
N VAL A 69 13.40 -14.16 18.21
CA VAL A 69 14.83 -14.46 18.01
C VAL A 69 15.58 -13.17 17.66
N CYS A 70 15.10 -12.39 16.70
CA CYS A 70 15.77 -11.17 16.29
C CYS A 70 15.87 -10.16 17.45
N GLU A 71 14.79 -9.97 18.21
CA GLU A 71 14.80 -9.12 19.41
C GLU A 71 15.79 -9.62 20.48
N ALA A 72 15.86 -10.94 20.70
CA ALA A 72 16.71 -11.51 21.74
C ALA A 72 18.20 -11.60 21.37
N PHE A 73 18.52 -11.91 20.11
CA PHE A 73 19.89 -12.19 19.66
C PHE A 73 20.52 -11.01 18.89
N ASN A 74 19.71 -10.23 18.16
CA ASN A 74 20.15 -9.11 17.34
C ASN A 74 19.73 -7.74 17.93
N GLY A 75 19.09 -7.76 19.11
CA GLY A 75 18.63 -6.56 19.80
C GLY A 75 17.29 -6.02 19.29
N PRO A 76 16.76 -4.97 19.94
CA PRO A 76 15.48 -4.37 19.56
C PRO A 76 15.50 -3.79 18.14
N PRO A 77 14.34 -3.68 17.48
CA PRO A 77 14.26 -3.10 16.14
C PRO A 77 14.75 -1.64 16.13
N PRO A 78 15.69 -1.28 15.23
CA PRO A 78 15.97 0.12 14.93
C PRO A 78 14.72 0.85 14.44
N ALA A 79 14.66 2.17 14.69
CA ALA A 79 13.48 2.98 14.35
C ALA A 79 13.14 2.99 12.85
N ASP A 80 14.16 2.92 11.99
CA ASP A 80 14.05 2.91 10.53
C ASP A 80 13.84 1.50 9.94
N LYS A 81 14.05 0.44 10.73
CA LYS A 81 13.99 -0.97 10.29
C LYS A 81 12.99 -1.81 11.10
N PRO A 82 11.68 -1.54 10.97
CA PRO A 82 10.65 -2.18 11.80
C PRO A 82 10.34 -3.65 11.41
N CYS A 83 10.77 -4.09 10.23
CA CYS A 83 10.47 -5.42 9.70
C CYS A 83 11.53 -6.43 10.15
N CYS A 84 11.11 -7.63 10.56
CA CYS A 84 12.03 -8.74 10.76
C CYS A 84 11.96 -9.66 9.53
N ALA A 85 13.05 -9.75 8.79
CA ALA A 85 13.17 -10.48 7.53
C ALA A 85 14.04 -11.73 7.67
N HIS A 86 13.95 -12.63 6.69
CA HIS A 86 14.71 -13.88 6.59
C HIS A 86 15.61 -13.82 5.36
N ARG A 87 16.92 -13.99 5.55
CA ARG A 87 17.91 -13.93 4.44
C ARG A 87 17.64 -14.99 3.38
N ASP A 88 17.29 -16.21 3.80
CA ASP A 88 16.96 -17.34 2.92
C ASP A 88 15.50 -17.35 2.42
N GLY A 89 14.67 -16.43 2.90
CA GLY A 89 13.24 -16.37 2.57
C GLY A 89 12.36 -17.44 3.20
N ASN A 90 12.92 -18.35 4.01
CA ASN A 90 12.21 -19.43 4.66
C ASN A 90 11.70 -19.00 6.05
N PRO A 91 10.39 -18.80 6.23
CA PRO A 91 9.82 -18.34 7.50
C PRO A 91 9.93 -19.35 8.66
N ALA A 92 10.37 -20.58 8.39
CA ALA A 92 10.62 -21.61 9.40
C ALA A 92 12.07 -21.61 9.93
N ASN A 93 13.04 -21.04 9.20
CA ASN A 93 14.43 -20.96 9.62
C ASN A 93 14.63 -19.72 10.51
N ASN A 94 14.45 -19.88 11.82
CA ASN A 94 14.50 -18.79 12.80
C ASN A 94 15.86 -18.68 13.49
N THR A 95 16.97 -19.03 12.83
CA THR A 95 18.31 -18.86 13.41
C THR A 95 18.70 -17.38 13.47
N PRO A 96 19.45 -16.92 14.49
CA PRO A 96 19.88 -15.52 14.63
C PRO A 96 20.57 -14.96 13.39
N ASP A 97 21.41 -15.78 12.73
CA ASP A 97 22.15 -15.37 11.54
C ASP A 97 21.24 -15.19 10.31
N ASN A 98 20.12 -15.92 10.25
CA ASN A 98 19.17 -15.85 9.15
C ASN A 98 18.14 -14.74 9.32
N VAL A 99 17.83 -14.32 10.55
CA VAL A 99 16.86 -13.25 10.82
C VAL A 99 17.56 -11.90 10.98
N TYR A 100 16.96 -10.82 10.47
CA TYR A 100 17.54 -9.48 10.61
C TYR A 100 16.48 -8.38 10.54
N TRP A 101 16.83 -7.20 11.03
CA TRP A 101 15.99 -6.00 10.91
C TRP A 101 16.15 -5.37 9.54
N ALA A 102 15.02 -5.11 8.90
CA ALA A 102 14.92 -4.58 7.56
C ALA A 102 13.92 -3.40 7.51
N THR A 103 14.14 -2.49 6.57
CA THR A 103 13.13 -1.53 6.14
C THR A 103 12.01 -2.24 5.35
N TYR A 104 10.90 -1.56 5.11
CA TYR A 104 9.85 -2.08 4.22
C TYR A 104 10.35 -2.30 2.79
N THR A 105 11.27 -1.46 2.30
CA THR A 105 11.85 -1.57 0.96
C THR A 105 12.83 -2.74 0.85
N GLU A 106 13.70 -2.94 1.85
CA GLU A 106 14.61 -4.09 1.92
C GLU A 106 13.82 -5.41 1.95
N ASN A 107 12.80 -5.52 2.82
CA ASN A 107 11.96 -6.72 2.90
C ASN A 107 11.15 -6.97 1.60
N ALA A 108 10.71 -5.91 0.92
CA ALA A 108 10.08 -6.04 -0.40
C ALA A 108 11.07 -6.51 -1.48
N SER A 109 12.31 -6.01 -1.44
CA SER A 109 13.40 -6.45 -2.32
C SER A 109 13.76 -7.91 -2.08
N ASP A 110 13.79 -8.38 -0.82
CA ASP A 110 13.99 -9.79 -0.49
C ASP A 110 12.88 -10.66 -1.09
N ARG A 111 11.61 -10.22 -0.99
CA ARG A 111 10.48 -10.94 -1.57
C ARG A 111 10.63 -11.09 -3.09
N GLU A 112 11.11 -10.05 -3.77
CA GLU A 112 11.40 -10.09 -5.20
C GLU A 112 12.58 -11.00 -5.52
N ARG A 113 13.70 -10.88 -4.79
CA ARG A 113 14.87 -11.76 -4.93
C ARG A 113 14.50 -13.23 -4.76
N HIS A 114 13.59 -13.53 -3.83
CA HIS A 114 13.12 -14.90 -3.56
C HIS A 114 11.99 -15.35 -4.50
N GLY A 115 11.63 -14.57 -5.53
CA GLY A 115 10.63 -14.95 -6.54
C GLY A 115 9.20 -15.01 -6.03
N ARG A 116 8.88 -14.36 -4.90
CA ARG A 116 7.55 -14.44 -4.24
C ARG A 116 6.64 -13.26 -4.55
N THR A 117 7.03 -12.38 -5.47
CA THR A 117 6.19 -11.24 -5.89
C THR A 117 5.15 -11.73 -6.90
N ALA A 118 3.87 -11.48 -6.59
CA ALA A 118 2.74 -11.85 -7.45
C ALA A 118 2.62 -10.92 -8.67
N ARG A 119 3.49 -11.10 -9.66
CA ARG A 119 3.52 -10.35 -10.92
C ARG A 119 3.61 -11.32 -12.11
N GLY A 120 3.11 -10.90 -13.27
CA GLY A 120 3.14 -11.71 -14.49
C GLY A 120 2.36 -13.00 -14.35
N GLU A 121 2.97 -14.13 -14.70
CA GLU A 121 2.35 -15.47 -14.57
C GLU A 121 2.07 -15.86 -13.11
N ASN A 122 2.77 -15.25 -12.14
CA ASN A 122 2.51 -15.47 -10.71
C ASN A 122 1.40 -14.57 -10.15
N SER A 123 0.74 -13.76 -10.98
CA SER A 123 -0.38 -12.93 -10.53
C SER A 123 -1.63 -13.76 -10.26
N GLY A 124 -2.43 -13.36 -9.26
CA GLY A 124 -3.64 -14.10 -8.90
C GLY A 124 -4.64 -14.27 -10.03
N ALA A 125 -4.72 -13.31 -10.96
CA ALA A 125 -5.59 -13.40 -12.14
C ALA A 125 -5.09 -14.40 -13.20
N ARG A 126 -3.80 -14.74 -13.19
CA ARG A 126 -3.18 -15.75 -14.04
C ARG A 126 -3.19 -17.13 -13.39
N LEU A 127 -2.94 -17.19 -12.09
CA LEU A 127 -2.96 -18.44 -11.31
C LEU A 127 -4.38 -18.96 -11.06
N HIS A 128 -5.35 -18.06 -10.92
CA HIS A 128 -6.75 -18.39 -10.61
C HIS A 128 -7.74 -17.68 -11.54
N PRO A 129 -7.64 -17.88 -12.87
CA PRO A 129 -8.50 -17.19 -13.83
C PRO A 129 -9.99 -17.47 -13.60
N GLU A 130 -10.35 -18.63 -13.04
CA GLU A 130 -11.71 -19.04 -12.72
C GLU A 130 -12.42 -18.15 -11.69
N LYS A 131 -11.66 -17.46 -10.83
CA LYS A 131 -12.23 -16.54 -9.82
C LYS A 131 -12.58 -15.17 -10.39
N TRP A 132 -12.08 -14.85 -11.58
CA TRP A 132 -12.20 -13.52 -12.15
C TRP A 132 -13.22 -13.53 -13.28
N VAL A 133 -14.38 -12.92 -13.01
CA VAL A 133 -15.40 -12.66 -14.02
C VAL A 133 -14.88 -11.61 -14.99
N LYS A 134 -14.77 -11.96 -16.27
CA LYS A 134 -14.18 -11.12 -17.33
C LYS A 134 -15.19 -10.89 -18.45
N GLY A 135 -14.92 -9.86 -19.25
CA GLY A 135 -15.71 -9.57 -20.44
C GLY A 135 -17.15 -9.19 -20.12
N ASP A 136 -18.09 -9.78 -20.84
CA ASP A 136 -19.50 -9.40 -20.80
C ASP A 136 -20.20 -9.84 -19.52
N ASP A 137 -19.61 -10.79 -18.80
CA ASP A 137 -20.12 -11.22 -17.51
C ASP A 137 -19.77 -10.25 -16.37
N HIS A 138 -18.88 -9.28 -16.62
CA HIS A 138 -18.49 -8.30 -15.62
C HIS A 138 -19.70 -7.47 -15.17
N TRP A 139 -19.82 -7.18 -13.87
CA TRP A 139 -21.00 -6.52 -13.29
C TRP A 139 -21.39 -5.22 -14.02
N THR A 140 -20.42 -4.38 -14.37
CA THR A 140 -20.67 -3.12 -15.10
C THR A 140 -21.17 -3.32 -16.53
N ARG A 141 -20.88 -4.48 -17.14
CA ARG A 141 -21.36 -4.85 -18.49
C ARG A 141 -22.74 -5.49 -18.42
N ARG A 142 -23.03 -6.24 -17.36
CA ARG A 142 -24.37 -6.80 -17.08
C ARG A 142 -25.38 -5.78 -16.58
N ASN A 143 -24.92 -4.65 -16.03
CA ASN A 143 -25.78 -3.60 -15.45
C ASN A 143 -25.41 -2.21 -15.99
N PRO A 144 -25.34 -2.01 -17.32
CA PRO A 144 -24.88 -0.74 -17.89
C PRO A 144 -25.76 0.45 -17.48
N GLU A 145 -27.06 0.22 -17.24
CA GLU A 145 -28.03 1.20 -16.76
C GLU A 145 -27.73 1.72 -15.35
N ARG A 146 -27.07 0.90 -14.52
CA ARG A 146 -26.65 1.28 -13.15
C ARG A 146 -25.30 1.98 -13.12
N VAL A 147 -24.58 1.99 -14.23
CA VAL A 147 -23.27 2.64 -14.30
C VAL A 147 -23.49 4.05 -14.84
N SER A 148 -23.13 5.06 -14.04
CA SER A 148 -23.22 6.46 -14.45
C SER A 148 -22.23 6.74 -15.60
N ARG A 149 -22.74 6.70 -16.84
CA ARG A 149 -22.03 6.95 -18.10
C ARG A 149 -22.96 7.63 -19.10
N GLY A 150 -22.36 8.34 -20.06
CA GLY A 150 -23.11 9.01 -21.13
C GLY A 150 -24.16 9.96 -20.57
N GLU A 151 -25.41 9.82 -21.00
CA GLU A 151 -26.53 10.67 -20.59
C GLU A 151 -26.94 10.46 -19.12
N ASN A 152 -26.62 9.31 -18.51
CA ASN A 152 -26.83 9.06 -17.07
C ASN A 152 -25.69 9.61 -16.19
N HIS A 153 -24.72 10.31 -16.77
CA HIS A 153 -23.65 10.95 -16.02
C HIS A 153 -24.20 12.19 -15.30
N TYR A 154 -23.84 12.40 -14.03
CA TYR A 154 -24.37 13.53 -13.24
C TYR A 154 -24.15 14.89 -13.91
N ALA A 155 -23.05 15.06 -14.64
CA ALA A 155 -22.78 16.30 -15.38
C ALA A 155 -23.71 16.57 -16.57
N LYS A 156 -24.43 15.54 -17.04
CA LYS A 156 -25.47 15.60 -18.08
C LYS A 156 -26.87 15.74 -17.46
N LEU A 157 -27.14 15.02 -16.37
CA LEU A 157 -28.42 15.06 -15.65
C LEU A 157 -28.65 16.37 -14.89
N SER A 158 -27.58 17.00 -14.40
CA SER A 158 -27.64 18.24 -13.62
C SER A 158 -26.51 19.19 -14.01
N PRO A 159 -26.51 19.70 -15.27
CA PRO A 159 -25.46 20.56 -15.78
C PRO A 159 -25.29 21.86 -14.99
N GLU A 160 -26.36 22.35 -14.37
CA GLU A 160 -26.40 23.53 -13.49
C GLU A 160 -25.60 23.35 -12.19
N ARG A 161 -25.46 22.11 -11.72
CA ARG A 161 -24.68 21.79 -10.52
C ARG A 161 -23.20 21.63 -10.79
N VAL A 162 -22.79 21.61 -12.07
CA VAL A 162 -21.40 21.47 -12.46
C VAL A 162 -20.78 22.86 -12.54
N PRO A 163 -19.88 23.26 -11.61
CA PRO A 163 -19.17 24.52 -11.76
C PRO A 163 -18.37 24.52 -13.07
N ARG A 164 -18.51 25.57 -13.87
CA ARG A 164 -17.82 25.75 -15.15
C ARG A 164 -16.98 27.02 -15.11
N GLY A 165 -15.95 27.04 -15.94
CA GLY A 165 -15.10 28.22 -16.10
C GLY A 165 -14.57 28.75 -14.77
N GLN A 166 -14.82 30.03 -14.52
CA GLN A 166 -14.32 30.76 -13.36
C GLN A 166 -14.93 30.29 -12.02
N LEU A 167 -16.08 29.61 -12.05
CA LEU A 167 -16.70 29.06 -10.84
C LEU A 167 -15.96 27.82 -10.30
N ARG A 168 -14.96 27.30 -11.03
CA ARG A 168 -14.10 26.23 -10.54
C ARG A 168 -13.00 26.82 -9.64
N PRO A 169 -12.83 26.32 -8.40
CA PRO A 169 -11.82 26.86 -7.47
C PRO A 169 -10.37 26.83 -7.98
N GLN A 170 -10.07 25.94 -8.93
CA GLN A 170 -8.75 25.79 -9.53
C GLN A 170 -8.62 26.51 -10.89
N SER A 171 -9.63 27.25 -11.34
CA SER A 171 -9.56 27.99 -12.60
C SER A 171 -8.54 29.11 -12.51
N LYS A 172 -7.60 29.12 -13.46
CA LYS A 172 -6.61 30.20 -13.61
C LYS A 172 -7.11 31.38 -14.44
N LEU A 173 -8.21 31.20 -15.18
CA LEU A 173 -8.79 32.20 -16.06
C LEU A 173 -10.17 32.62 -15.54
N LYS A 174 -10.46 33.91 -15.72
CA LYS A 174 -11.78 34.52 -15.55
C LYS A 174 -12.47 34.71 -16.90
N GLU A 175 -13.78 34.95 -16.88
CA GLU A 175 -14.60 35.04 -18.10
C GLU A 175 -14.19 36.19 -19.02
N ASP A 176 -13.82 37.34 -18.46
CA ASP A 176 -13.28 38.51 -19.17
C ASP A 176 -11.97 38.20 -19.90
N GLN A 177 -11.07 37.46 -19.25
CA GLN A 177 -9.79 37.03 -19.83
C GLN A 177 -10.01 36.04 -20.98
N VAL A 178 -11.02 35.18 -20.88
CA VAL A 178 -11.39 34.22 -21.94
C VAL A 178 -11.96 34.96 -23.15
N LEU A 179 -12.80 35.98 -22.95
CA LEU A 179 -13.28 36.85 -24.03
C LEU A 179 -12.12 37.58 -24.72
N GLU A 180 -11.14 38.04 -23.96
CA GLU A 180 -9.92 38.65 -24.52
C GLU A 180 -9.16 37.65 -25.42
N ILE A 181 -9.03 36.39 -24.99
CA ILE A 181 -8.37 35.33 -25.77
C ILE A 181 -9.13 35.00 -27.06
N ILE A 182 -10.46 34.99 -27.00
CA ILE A 182 -11.35 34.70 -28.15
C ILE A 182 -11.25 35.81 -29.20
N ASN A 183 -11.31 37.08 -28.76
CA ASN A 183 -11.34 38.25 -29.64
C ASN A 183 -9.95 38.72 -30.10
N ALA A 184 -8.87 38.27 -29.44
CA ALA A 184 -7.51 38.66 -29.80
C ALA A 184 -7.14 38.20 -31.22
N PRO A 185 -6.49 39.06 -32.04
CA PRO A 185 -6.16 38.78 -33.43
C PRO A 185 -5.26 37.55 -33.57
N ARG A 186 -5.49 36.77 -34.63
CA ARG A 186 -4.75 35.54 -34.94
C ARG A 186 -3.50 35.84 -35.75
N VAL A 187 -2.56 36.55 -35.14
CA VAL A 187 -1.22 36.78 -35.72
C VAL A 187 -0.24 35.70 -35.26
N HIS A 188 0.84 35.50 -36.03
CA HIS A 188 1.91 34.58 -35.65
C HIS A 188 2.47 34.97 -34.26
N GLY A 189 2.68 33.99 -33.37
CA GLY A 189 3.14 34.23 -32.00
C GLY A 189 2.08 34.73 -31.01
N SER A 190 0.89 35.17 -31.46
CA SER A 190 -0.17 35.69 -30.58
C SER A 190 -0.57 34.73 -29.45
N GLY A 191 -0.62 33.43 -29.74
CA GLY A 191 -0.94 32.43 -28.72
C GLY A 191 0.07 32.43 -27.58
N ARG A 192 1.37 32.59 -27.89
CA ARG A 192 2.47 32.54 -26.91
C ARG A 192 2.41 33.73 -25.97
N VAL A 193 2.20 34.90 -26.54
CA VAL A 193 1.99 36.13 -25.79
C VAL A 193 0.80 36.01 -24.84
N LEU A 194 -0.33 35.46 -25.30
CA LEU A 194 -1.52 35.24 -24.45
C LEU A 194 -1.28 34.19 -23.36
N ALA A 195 -0.58 33.10 -23.69
CA ALA A 195 -0.25 32.04 -22.74
C ALA A 195 0.65 32.57 -21.59
N GLU A 196 1.68 33.33 -21.94
CA GLU A 196 2.57 33.99 -20.98
C GLU A 196 1.81 35.04 -20.16
N LYS A 197 1.01 35.89 -20.82
CA LYS A 197 0.20 36.93 -20.16
C LYS A 197 -0.73 36.37 -19.08
N PHE A 198 -1.39 35.25 -19.33
CA PHE A 198 -2.37 34.67 -18.41
C PHE A 198 -1.83 33.49 -17.58
N GLY A 199 -0.54 33.14 -17.69
CA GLY A 199 0.06 32.04 -16.93
C GLY A 199 -0.55 30.67 -17.23
N VAL A 200 -0.97 30.45 -18.47
CA VAL A 200 -1.62 29.22 -18.96
C VAL A 200 -0.84 28.59 -20.11
N SER A 201 -1.19 27.35 -20.46
CA SER A 201 -0.52 26.67 -21.57
C SER A 201 -1.00 27.18 -22.93
N MET A 202 -0.09 27.18 -23.91
CA MET A 202 -0.40 27.40 -25.32
C MET A 202 -1.54 26.50 -25.84
N GLY A 203 -1.56 25.25 -25.36
CA GLY A 203 -2.63 24.29 -25.69
C GLY A 203 -4.00 24.75 -25.18
N LEU A 204 -4.07 25.36 -24.00
CA LEU A 204 -5.33 25.91 -23.46
C LEU A 204 -5.80 27.11 -24.30
N ILE A 205 -4.90 28.02 -24.68
CA ILE A 205 -5.24 29.16 -25.56
C ILE A 205 -5.81 28.66 -26.90
N SER A 206 -5.18 27.65 -27.50
CA SER A 206 -5.68 27.01 -28.73
C SER A 206 -7.05 26.35 -28.53
N ALA A 207 -7.26 25.66 -27.40
CA ALA A 207 -8.52 25.02 -27.08
C ALA A 207 -9.66 26.02 -26.88
N ILE A 208 -9.39 27.17 -26.24
CA ILE A 208 -10.35 28.27 -26.07
C ILE A 208 -10.72 28.86 -27.43
N ARG A 209 -9.72 29.23 -28.24
CA ARG A 209 -9.93 29.80 -29.58
C ARG A 209 -10.63 28.87 -30.57
N SER A 210 -10.59 27.56 -30.33
CA SER A 210 -11.28 26.55 -31.15
C SER A 210 -12.62 26.11 -30.55
N GLY A 211 -13.07 26.73 -29.45
CA GLY A 211 -14.33 26.39 -28.80
C GLY A 211 -14.36 25.00 -28.14
N ARG A 212 -13.21 24.33 -27.97
CA ARG A 212 -13.11 23.04 -27.28
C ARG A 212 -13.02 23.18 -25.77
N ALA A 213 -12.46 24.29 -25.30
CA ALA A 213 -12.46 24.69 -23.89
C ALA A 213 -13.26 25.99 -23.75
N TRP A 214 -13.88 26.20 -22.59
CA TRP A 214 -14.72 27.38 -22.33
C TRP A 214 -15.84 27.61 -23.36
N ASN A 215 -16.37 26.52 -23.92
CA ASN A 215 -17.42 26.53 -24.95
C ASN A 215 -18.78 27.13 -24.54
N HIS A 216 -18.95 27.48 -23.28
CA HIS A 216 -20.11 28.21 -22.77
C HIS A 216 -19.95 29.73 -22.89
N ILE A 217 -18.77 30.20 -23.30
CA ILE A 217 -18.46 31.60 -23.57
C ILE A 217 -18.18 31.71 -25.06
N SER A 218 -19.07 32.37 -25.78
CA SER A 218 -18.94 32.69 -27.20
C SER A 218 -18.89 34.21 -27.39
N ALA A 219 -18.24 34.65 -28.46
CA ALA A 219 -18.18 36.08 -28.81
C ALA A 219 -19.53 36.66 -29.29
N ASP A 220 -20.53 35.80 -29.52
CA ASP A 220 -21.86 36.17 -30.02
C ASP A 220 -22.91 36.17 -28.90
N SER A 221 -22.77 37.05 -27.90
CA SER A 221 -23.83 37.42 -26.95
C SER A 221 -23.77 38.91 -26.64
#